data_AF-A0AAX1XNY3-F1
#
_entry.id   AF-A0AAX1XNY3-F1
#
_cell.length_a   1.000
_cell.length_b   1.000
_cell.length_c   1.000
_cell.angle_alpha   90.00
_cell.angle_beta   90.00
_cell.angle_gamma   90.00
#
_symmetry.space_group_name_H-M   'P 1'
#
loop_
_entity.id
_entity.type
_entity.pdbx_description
1 polymer ?
#
loop_
_entity_poly.entity_id
_entity_poly.type
_entity_poly.pdbx_seq_one_letter_code
_entity_poly.pdbx_strand_id
1 'polypeptide(L)'
;MKLKTLAVAVALMASGTQVVASELYNQDGTSLEMGGRAEARLSMMDGKAKDRTRIRLNFLGKQEINENLYGVGFWEGEFETKEEGAVDNNSDLETRYAYAGLGGKYGEVTYGKNDGALFVLTDFTDIMAYHGNTAALKLPVSDRTDNMLSYKGQFEQLAVRASYRFADRTTDAKGFTDNEEDGFSLSGIYAFANTGIELGAGYADQNDSDEFMLAAAYSVGDFYFAGNYTGADVDVAGESADYKGYELAASYTMGQTVFTSTFNKGELEDADTVENLAVDVTYYFKPNFRGYASYNFDLMDNEGADEKDELALGLRYDF
;
A
#
# COMPACT_ATOMS: atom_id res chain seq x y z
N MET A 1 16.37 23.07 12.91
CA MET A 1 14.96 22.65 12.80
C MET A 1 14.70 21.57 13.83
N LYS A 2 13.57 21.66 14.55
CA LYS A 2 13.20 20.73 15.62
C LYS A 2 12.87 19.36 15.01
N LEU A 3 13.53 18.31 15.49
CA LEU A 3 13.31 16.88 15.18
C LEU A 3 11.91 16.35 15.60
N LYS A 4 10.88 17.19 15.67
CA LYS A 4 9.57 16.85 16.25
C LYS A 4 8.57 16.28 15.23
N THR A 5 8.98 15.93 14.01
CA THR A 5 8.02 15.61 12.93
C THR A 5 8.39 14.42 12.04
N LEU A 6 9.50 13.71 12.28
CA LEU A 6 9.86 12.57 11.41
C LEU A 6 9.08 11.28 11.77
N ALA A 7 8.82 11.05 13.05
CA ALA A 7 8.23 9.81 13.58
C ALA A 7 6.69 9.67 13.37
N VAL A 8 6.09 10.50 12.52
CA VAL A 8 4.69 10.35 12.07
C VAL A 8 4.60 10.53 10.54
N ALA A 9 5.72 10.85 9.89
CA ALA A 9 5.76 11.02 8.45
C ALA A 9 5.65 9.69 7.71
N VAL A 10 6.14 8.57 8.27
CA VAL A 10 6.05 7.25 7.64
C VAL A 10 4.60 6.75 7.63
N ALA A 11 3.88 6.85 8.75
CA ALA A 11 2.47 6.43 8.84
C ALA A 11 1.48 7.29 8.03
N LEU A 12 1.84 8.53 7.67
CA LEU A 12 1.02 9.42 6.83
C LEU A 12 1.46 9.46 5.35
N MET A 13 2.70 9.08 5.02
CA MET A 13 3.17 9.00 3.63
C MET A 13 2.90 7.65 2.94
N ALA A 14 2.24 6.73 3.65
CA ALA A 14 1.66 5.46 3.18
C ALA A 14 0.91 5.50 1.85
N SER A 15 0.41 6.66 1.40
CA SER A 15 -0.06 6.84 0.02
C SER A 15 1.03 7.56 -0.78
N GLY A 16 1.83 6.77 -1.51
CA GLY A 16 2.93 7.22 -2.38
C GLY A 16 2.53 8.12 -3.58
N THR A 17 1.50 8.94 -3.41
CA THR A 17 0.89 9.88 -4.34
C THR A 17 1.06 11.35 -3.92
N GLN A 18 1.40 11.65 -2.65
CA GLN A 18 1.45 13.05 -2.16
C GLN A 18 2.82 13.73 -2.22
N VAL A 19 3.93 13.01 -2.44
CA VAL A 19 5.27 13.61 -2.37
C VAL A 19 5.53 14.59 -3.53
N VAL A 20 4.77 14.45 -4.62
CA VAL A 20 4.77 15.36 -5.76
C VAL A 20 3.34 15.39 -6.28
N ALA A 21 2.56 16.37 -5.82
CA ALA A 21 1.30 16.71 -6.42
C ALA A 21 1.39 18.19 -6.82
N SER A 22 0.97 18.50 -8.04
CA SER A 22 0.97 19.84 -8.59
C SER A 22 -0.36 20.53 -8.31
N GLU A 23 -0.32 21.68 -7.63
CA GLU A 23 -1.50 22.51 -7.41
C GLU A 23 -1.98 23.08 -8.75
N LEU A 24 -3.23 22.76 -9.12
CA LEU A 24 -3.87 23.27 -10.34
C LEU A 24 -4.77 24.47 -10.05
N TYR A 25 -5.34 24.53 -8.85
CA TYR A 25 -6.25 25.59 -8.42
C TYR A 25 -6.20 25.75 -6.91
N ASN A 26 -6.20 26.99 -6.44
CA ASN A 26 -6.31 27.33 -5.02
C ASN A 26 -6.92 28.72 -4.85
N GLN A 27 -8.19 28.76 -4.43
CA GLN A 27 -8.91 30.00 -4.19
C GLN A 27 -10.07 29.77 -3.21
N ASP A 28 -10.32 30.74 -2.33
CA ASP A 28 -11.49 30.78 -1.44
C ASP A 28 -11.69 29.51 -0.58
N GLY A 29 -10.59 28.92 -0.10
CA GLY A 29 -10.60 27.69 0.71
C GLY A 29 -10.83 26.41 -0.09
N THR A 30 -10.90 26.50 -1.43
CA THR A 30 -10.94 25.36 -2.33
C THR A 30 -9.54 25.11 -2.91
N SER A 31 -9.07 23.86 -2.88
CA SER A 31 -7.89 23.43 -3.63
C SER A 31 -8.19 22.25 -4.55
N LEU A 32 -7.50 22.21 -5.69
CA LEU A 32 -7.45 21.06 -6.58
C LEU A 32 -5.99 20.77 -6.90
N GLU A 33 -5.56 19.58 -6.56
CA GLU A 33 -4.24 19.04 -6.86
C GLU A 33 -4.36 17.92 -7.88
N MET A 34 -3.39 17.84 -8.78
CA MET A 34 -3.19 16.69 -9.65
C MET A 34 -1.84 16.08 -9.34
N GLY A 35 -1.82 14.76 -9.19
CA GLY A 35 -0.59 14.01 -9.03
C GLY A 35 -0.63 12.72 -9.84
N GLY A 36 0.30 11.83 -9.52
CA GLY A 36 0.44 10.54 -10.15
C GLY A 36 1.87 10.29 -10.60
N ARG A 37 2.03 9.37 -11.55
CA ARG A 37 3.36 9.00 -12.06
C ARG A 37 3.30 8.47 -13.49
N ALA A 38 4.40 8.63 -14.21
CA ALA A 38 4.76 7.77 -15.33
C ALA A 38 5.95 6.91 -14.90
N GLU A 39 5.76 5.60 -14.86
CA GLU A 39 6.72 4.66 -14.32
C GLU A 39 7.03 3.57 -15.35
N ALA A 40 8.15 3.73 -16.05
CA ALA A 40 8.67 2.73 -16.98
C ALA A 40 9.32 1.60 -16.17
N ARG A 41 8.90 0.35 -16.42
CA ARG A 41 9.38 -0.82 -15.69
C ARG A 41 9.65 -1.98 -16.64
N LEU A 42 10.89 -2.44 -16.63
CA LEU A 42 11.29 -3.69 -17.27
C LEU A 42 11.40 -4.77 -16.19
N SER A 43 10.65 -5.84 -16.36
CA SER A 43 10.77 -7.10 -15.61
C SER A 43 11.52 -8.12 -16.46
N MET A 44 12.43 -8.88 -15.87
CA MET A 44 13.17 -9.93 -16.54
C MET A 44 13.29 -11.16 -15.64
N MET A 45 12.75 -12.28 -16.12
CA MET A 45 12.83 -13.61 -15.49
C MET A 45 13.36 -14.60 -16.54
N ASP A 46 14.31 -15.47 -16.20
CA ASP A 46 14.97 -16.40 -17.15
C ASP A 46 15.45 -15.70 -18.46
N GLY A 47 15.97 -14.48 -18.33
CA GLY A 47 16.40 -13.66 -19.49
C GLY A 47 15.28 -13.27 -20.47
N LYS A 48 13.99 -13.46 -20.10
CA LYS A 48 12.84 -13.04 -20.89
C LYS A 48 12.31 -11.72 -20.34
N ALA A 49 12.25 -10.71 -21.20
CA ALA A 49 11.79 -9.38 -20.86
C ALA A 49 10.25 -9.29 -20.89
N LYS A 50 9.68 -8.56 -19.93
CA LYS A 50 8.28 -8.17 -19.89
C LYS A 50 8.15 -6.69 -19.53
N ASP A 51 7.35 -5.96 -20.31
CA ASP A 51 6.97 -4.60 -19.99
C ASP A 51 5.96 -4.60 -18.83
N ARG A 52 6.27 -3.82 -17.79
CA ARG A 52 5.41 -3.59 -16.61
C ARG A 52 5.13 -2.08 -16.44
N THR A 53 5.37 -1.29 -17.47
CA THR A 53 5.17 0.16 -17.45
C THR A 53 3.74 0.50 -17.06
N ARG A 54 3.59 1.48 -16.17
CA ARG A 54 2.29 1.97 -15.72
C ARG A 54 2.26 3.48 -15.62
N ILE A 55 1.09 4.05 -15.79
CA ILE A 55 0.81 5.46 -15.54
C ILE A 55 -0.26 5.54 -14.48
N ARG A 56 -0.05 6.38 -13.46
CA ARG A 56 -1.12 6.77 -12.53
C ARG A 56 -1.44 8.24 -12.72
N LEU A 57 -2.72 8.57 -12.66
CA LEU A 57 -3.20 9.93 -12.58
C LEU A 57 -4.18 10.02 -11.41
N ASN A 58 -4.02 11.05 -10.58
CA ASN A 58 -4.95 11.29 -9.49
C ASN A 58 -5.32 12.77 -9.37
N PHE A 59 -6.49 13.00 -8.80
CA PHE A 59 -7.03 14.32 -8.51
C PHE A 59 -7.52 14.36 -7.07
N LEU A 60 -7.03 15.34 -6.32
CA LEU A 60 -7.43 15.59 -4.93
C LEU A 60 -8.09 16.96 -4.86
N GLY A 61 -9.40 16.97 -4.60
CA GLY A 61 -10.16 18.17 -4.30
C GLY A 61 -10.35 18.32 -2.80
N LYS A 62 -10.10 19.52 -2.26
CA LYS A 62 -10.43 19.87 -0.88
C LYS A 62 -11.22 21.18 -0.84
N GLN A 63 -12.19 21.23 0.06
CA GLN A 63 -12.99 22.42 0.35
C GLN A 63 -13.01 22.67 1.85
N GLU A 64 -12.41 23.77 2.28
CA GLU A 64 -12.58 24.26 3.65
C GLU A 64 -14.03 24.69 3.88
N ILE A 65 -14.62 24.22 4.99
CA ILE A 65 -15.97 24.60 5.42
C ILE A 65 -15.86 25.58 6.59
N ASN A 66 -14.98 25.29 7.54
CA ASN A 66 -14.55 26.18 8.62
C ASN A 66 -13.19 25.72 9.17
N GLU A 67 -12.67 26.41 10.19
CA GLU A 67 -11.35 26.14 10.79
C GLU A 67 -11.13 24.69 11.27
N ASN A 68 -12.21 23.92 11.50
CA ASN A 68 -12.12 22.55 12.03
C ASN A 68 -12.80 21.51 11.15
N LEU A 69 -13.26 21.87 9.94
CA LEU A 69 -14.01 20.98 9.05
C LEU A 69 -13.73 21.29 7.58
N TYR A 70 -13.43 20.25 6.80
CA TYR A 70 -13.27 20.30 5.35
C TYR A 70 -13.99 19.12 4.67
N GLY A 71 -14.37 19.31 3.41
CA GLY A 71 -14.75 18.24 2.50
C GLY A 71 -13.57 17.80 1.63
N VAL A 72 -13.54 16.52 1.27
CA VAL A 72 -12.52 15.95 0.40
C VAL A 72 -13.15 15.05 -0.66
N GLY A 73 -12.60 15.09 -1.87
CA GLY A 73 -12.88 14.12 -2.93
C GLY A 73 -11.58 13.67 -3.57
N PHE A 74 -11.45 12.39 -3.85
CA PHE A 74 -10.26 11.82 -4.46
C PHE A 74 -10.60 10.74 -5.47
N TRP A 75 -9.87 10.76 -6.58
CA TRP A 75 -9.89 9.71 -7.58
C TRP A 75 -8.47 9.42 -8.06
N GLU A 76 -8.14 8.14 -8.25
CA GLU A 76 -6.90 7.69 -8.89
C GLU A 76 -7.19 6.57 -9.88
N GLY A 77 -6.68 6.74 -11.10
CA GLY A 77 -6.65 5.71 -12.14
C GLY A 77 -5.23 5.22 -12.42
N GLU A 78 -5.09 3.93 -12.69
CA GLU A 78 -3.87 3.31 -13.23
C GLU A 78 -4.11 2.79 -14.64
N PHE A 79 -3.17 3.08 -15.54
CA PHE A 79 -3.18 2.68 -16.94
C PHE A 79 -1.96 1.81 -17.24
N GLU A 80 -2.18 0.69 -17.92
CA GLU A 80 -1.12 -0.20 -18.42
C GLU A 80 -1.29 -0.44 -19.92
N THR A 81 -0.18 -0.61 -20.64
CA THR A 81 -0.16 -0.99 -22.06
C THR A 81 0.08 -2.48 -22.21
N LYS A 82 -0.62 -3.15 -23.14
CA LYS A 82 -0.53 -4.60 -23.35
C LYS A 82 -0.49 -4.96 -24.84
N GLU A 83 0.47 -4.37 -25.56
CA GLU A 83 0.55 -4.54 -27.01
C GLU A 83 0.91 -5.97 -27.45
N GLU A 84 1.71 -6.71 -26.66
CA GLU A 84 2.13 -8.09 -27.01
C GLU A 84 2.69 -8.24 -28.45
N GLY A 85 3.33 -7.19 -28.97
CA GLY A 85 3.86 -7.15 -30.34
C GLY A 85 2.88 -6.63 -31.41
N ALA A 86 1.65 -6.28 -31.02
CA ALA A 86 0.69 -5.53 -31.84
C ALA A 86 0.93 -4.01 -31.73
N VAL A 87 0.02 -3.21 -32.32
CA VAL A 87 0.12 -1.74 -32.39
C VAL A 87 -1.02 -1.02 -31.67
N ASP A 88 -2.18 -1.68 -31.51
CA ASP A 88 -3.38 -1.14 -30.85
C ASP A 88 -4.14 -2.27 -30.14
N ASN A 89 -3.52 -2.93 -29.17
CA ASN A 89 -4.23 -3.89 -28.32
C ASN A 89 -4.94 -3.18 -27.14
N ASN A 90 -5.82 -3.91 -26.44
CA ASN A 90 -6.58 -3.33 -25.32
C ASN A 90 -5.66 -2.73 -24.24
N SER A 91 -5.94 -1.48 -23.86
CA SER A 91 -5.41 -0.83 -22.67
C SER A 91 -6.39 -1.00 -21.51
N ASP A 92 -5.89 -1.30 -20.32
CA ASP A 92 -6.71 -1.41 -19.11
C ASP A 92 -6.63 -0.13 -18.28
N LEU A 93 -7.78 0.32 -17.76
CA LEU A 93 -7.88 1.36 -16.74
C LEU A 93 -8.40 0.74 -15.44
N GLU A 94 -7.57 0.72 -14.40
CA GLU A 94 -8.00 0.36 -13.06
C GLU A 94 -8.37 1.64 -12.28
N THR A 95 -9.61 1.73 -11.77
CA THR A 95 -9.92 2.73 -10.74
C THR A 95 -9.42 2.21 -9.39
N ARG A 96 -8.31 2.78 -8.93
CA ARG A 96 -7.64 2.40 -7.69
C ARG A 96 -8.35 3.00 -6.47
N TYR A 97 -8.69 4.28 -6.56
CA TYR A 97 -9.40 5.03 -5.53
C TYR A 97 -10.54 5.82 -6.14
N ALA A 98 -11.67 5.87 -5.43
CA ALA A 98 -12.82 6.70 -5.77
C ALA A 98 -13.65 6.91 -4.51
N TYR A 99 -13.41 8.03 -3.82
CA TYR A 99 -14.08 8.31 -2.56
C TYR A 99 -14.35 9.80 -2.37
N ALA A 100 -15.29 10.08 -1.47
CA ALA A 100 -15.51 11.41 -0.91
C ALA A 100 -15.67 11.31 0.61
N GLY A 101 -15.42 12.41 1.31
CA GLY A 101 -15.45 12.41 2.76
C GLY A 101 -15.47 13.78 3.41
N LEU A 102 -15.48 13.75 4.73
CA LEU A 102 -15.37 14.91 5.61
C LEU A 102 -14.21 14.66 6.57
N GLY A 103 -13.38 15.67 6.76
CA GLY A 103 -12.30 15.63 7.73
C GLY A 103 -12.20 16.90 8.54
N GLY A 104 -11.41 16.83 9.61
CA GLY A 104 -11.28 17.95 10.54
C GLY A 104 -10.51 17.57 11.79
N LYS A 105 -10.80 18.27 12.89
CA LYS A 105 -10.09 18.14 14.17
C LYS A 105 -10.00 16.70 14.72
N TYR A 106 -11.00 15.87 14.42
CA TYR A 106 -11.13 14.52 15.00
C TYR A 106 -10.77 13.40 14.02
N GLY A 107 -10.15 13.74 12.89
CA GLY A 107 -9.82 12.80 11.82
C GLY A 107 -10.69 13.00 10.58
N GLU A 108 -10.64 12.02 9.68
CA GLU A 108 -11.31 12.03 8.38
C GLU A 108 -12.09 10.74 8.20
N VAL A 109 -13.35 10.86 7.75
CA VAL A 109 -14.22 9.74 7.37
C VAL A 109 -14.54 9.84 5.89
N THR A 110 -14.42 8.73 5.17
CA THR A 110 -14.70 8.64 3.73
C THR A 110 -15.64 7.48 3.42
N TYR A 111 -16.42 7.60 2.35
CA TYR A 111 -17.13 6.48 1.73
C TYR A 111 -16.70 6.32 0.26
N GLY A 112 -16.58 5.08 -0.19
CA GLY A 112 -16.13 4.71 -1.53
C GLY A 112 -14.87 3.84 -1.48
N LYS A 113 -14.25 3.60 -2.64
CA LYS A 113 -13.04 2.77 -2.73
C LYS A 113 -11.85 3.50 -2.13
N ASN A 114 -11.42 3.08 -0.95
CA ASN A 114 -10.32 3.67 -0.17
C ASN A 114 -9.59 2.61 0.66
N ASP A 115 -8.48 2.98 1.27
CA ASP A 115 -7.71 2.07 2.13
C ASP A 115 -8.48 1.68 3.40
N GLY A 116 -8.30 0.43 3.82
CA GLY A 116 -8.64 -0.12 5.11
C GLY A 116 -7.59 0.20 6.18
N ALA A 117 -7.72 -0.44 7.34
CA ALA A 117 -6.89 -0.10 8.50
C ALA A 117 -5.52 -0.78 8.50
N LEU A 118 -5.37 -1.99 7.94
CA LEU A 118 -4.11 -2.75 8.02
C LEU A 118 -3.12 -2.35 6.92
N PHE A 119 -3.58 -1.66 5.87
CA PHE A 119 -2.74 -1.12 4.80
C PHE A 119 -1.45 -0.46 5.34
N VAL A 120 -1.57 0.39 6.37
CA VAL A 120 -0.43 1.13 6.96
C VAL A 120 0.54 0.30 7.79
N LEU A 121 0.17 -0.93 8.16
CA LEU A 121 1.06 -1.83 8.88
C LEU A 121 2.01 -2.52 7.92
N THR A 122 1.58 -2.78 6.69
CA THR A 122 2.44 -3.34 5.64
C THR A 122 3.50 -2.35 5.15
N ASP A 123 3.25 -1.04 5.27
CA ASP A 123 4.23 0.01 4.94
C ASP A 123 5.49 0.00 5.83
N PHE A 124 5.48 -0.73 6.95
CA PHE A 124 6.69 -0.91 7.76
C PHE A 124 7.76 -1.67 6.97
N THR A 125 7.37 -2.65 6.17
CA THR A 125 8.29 -3.52 5.42
C THR A 125 8.25 -3.30 3.91
N ASP A 126 7.17 -2.72 3.38
CA ASP A 126 7.02 -2.31 1.97
C ASP A 126 7.79 -1.03 1.62
N ILE A 127 9.14 -1.12 1.65
CA ILE A 127 10.04 0.04 1.48
C ILE A 127 10.80 0.05 0.16
N MET A 128 10.68 -1.01 -0.65
CA MET A 128 11.44 -1.16 -1.90
C MET A 128 10.75 -0.42 -3.05
N ALA A 129 11.49 -0.18 -4.13
CA ALA A 129 10.95 0.50 -5.31
C ALA A 129 10.08 -0.41 -6.20
N TYR A 130 10.30 -1.73 -6.17
CA TYR A 130 9.61 -2.69 -7.04
C TYR A 130 9.21 -4.02 -6.36
N HIS A 131 10.15 -4.72 -5.72
CA HIS A 131 9.90 -5.99 -5.02
C HIS A 131 9.44 -5.76 -3.57
N GLY A 132 9.43 -6.79 -2.72
CA GLY A 132 8.96 -6.72 -1.33
C GLY A 132 7.44 -6.85 -1.20
N ASN A 133 6.93 -6.79 0.04
CA ASN A 133 5.49 -6.87 0.35
C ASN A 133 4.79 -8.11 -0.24
N THR A 134 5.49 -9.26 -0.21
CA THR A 134 4.97 -10.52 -0.78
C THR A 134 4.42 -11.47 0.26
N ALA A 135 4.65 -11.23 1.55
CA ALA A 135 4.23 -12.08 2.66
C ALA A 135 3.35 -11.35 3.70
N ALA A 136 2.77 -10.22 3.32
CA ALA A 136 1.82 -9.48 4.14
C ALA A 136 0.43 -9.48 3.50
N LEU A 137 -0.20 -10.66 3.52
CA LEU A 137 -1.61 -10.86 3.12
C LEU A 137 -2.51 -9.82 3.79
N LYS A 138 -3.52 -9.36 3.05
CA LYS A 138 -4.55 -8.44 3.54
C LYS A 138 -5.91 -8.89 3.02
N LEU A 139 -6.90 -8.97 3.90
CA LEU A 139 -8.30 -9.13 3.52
C LEU A 139 -8.81 -7.89 2.75
N PRO A 140 -9.85 -8.01 1.90
CA PRO A 140 -10.33 -6.87 1.11
C PRO A 140 -10.71 -5.63 1.96
N VAL A 141 -11.34 -5.82 3.13
CA VAL A 141 -11.72 -4.74 4.06
C VAL A 141 -10.53 -4.05 4.73
N SER A 142 -9.38 -4.72 4.78
CA SER A 142 -8.16 -4.25 5.43
C SER A 142 -7.15 -3.65 4.44
N ASP A 143 -7.19 -4.07 3.16
CA ASP A 143 -6.46 -3.52 2.02
C ASP A 143 -7.17 -2.30 1.42
N ARG A 144 -7.82 -2.45 0.25
CA ARG A 144 -8.48 -1.36 -0.47
C ARG A 144 -9.67 -1.91 -1.24
N THR A 145 -10.86 -1.60 -0.75
CA THR A 145 -12.12 -2.04 -1.35
C THR A 145 -13.16 -0.92 -1.35
N ASP A 146 -14.23 -1.07 -2.13
CA ASP A 146 -15.35 -0.14 -2.21
C ASP A 146 -16.40 -0.43 -1.12
N ASN A 147 -17.62 0.09 -1.28
CA ASN A 147 -18.75 -0.11 -0.36
C ASN A 147 -18.37 -0.05 1.14
N MET A 148 -17.42 0.82 1.48
CA MET A 148 -16.73 0.85 2.76
C MET A 148 -16.68 2.27 3.30
N LEU A 149 -16.91 2.39 4.61
CA LEU A 149 -16.58 3.56 5.39
C LEU A 149 -15.17 3.39 5.95
N SER A 150 -14.29 4.35 5.68
CA SER A 150 -12.93 4.39 6.26
C SER A 150 -12.79 5.60 7.17
N TYR A 151 -12.11 5.42 8.29
CA TYR A 151 -11.73 6.46 9.24
C TYR A 151 -10.21 6.47 9.44
N LYS A 152 -9.62 7.66 9.51
CA LYS A 152 -8.25 7.87 9.99
C LYS A 152 -8.17 9.05 10.94
N GLY A 153 -7.36 8.92 11.98
CA GLY A 153 -7.14 9.98 12.97
C GLY A 153 -5.70 9.96 13.49
N GLN A 154 -5.16 11.16 13.74
CA GLN A 154 -3.85 11.34 14.39
C GLN A 154 -4.04 12.06 15.72
N PHE A 155 -3.61 11.42 16.80
CA PHE A 155 -3.71 11.92 18.16
C PHE A 155 -2.33 11.91 18.81
N GLU A 156 -1.62 13.02 18.67
CA GLU A 156 -0.24 13.18 19.14
C GLU A 156 0.69 12.10 18.54
N GLN A 157 1.07 11.09 19.32
CA GLN A 157 1.95 9.98 18.90
C GLN A 157 1.18 8.74 18.39
N LEU A 158 -0.15 8.74 18.53
CA LEU A 158 -1.00 7.62 18.15
C LEU A 158 -1.73 7.94 16.84
N ALA A 159 -1.42 7.19 15.79
CA ALA A 159 -2.24 7.11 14.60
C ALA A 159 -3.26 5.97 14.77
N VAL A 160 -4.51 6.19 14.40
CA VAL A 160 -5.55 5.15 14.36
C VAL A 160 -6.24 5.14 13.01
N ARG A 161 -6.57 3.94 12.53
CA ARG A 161 -7.44 3.74 11.38
C ARG A 161 -8.52 2.72 11.70
N ALA A 162 -9.68 2.87 11.10
CA ALA A 162 -10.75 1.89 11.18
C ALA A 162 -11.50 1.85 9.85
N SER A 163 -12.07 0.70 9.49
CA SER A 163 -13.01 0.60 8.38
C SER A 163 -14.17 -0.34 8.70
N TYR A 164 -15.29 -0.12 8.02
CA TYR A 164 -16.42 -1.04 7.97
C TYR A 164 -16.92 -1.14 6.53
N ARG A 165 -16.90 -2.34 5.97
CA ARG A 165 -17.45 -2.67 4.65
C ARG A 165 -18.86 -3.24 4.82
N PHE A 166 -19.78 -2.77 3.99
CA PHE A 166 -21.11 -3.37 3.88
C PHE A 166 -21.10 -4.51 2.86
N ALA A 167 -21.88 -5.56 3.09
CA ALA A 167 -22.15 -6.57 2.08
C ALA A 167 -22.86 -5.93 0.87
N ASP A 168 -22.54 -6.40 -0.32
CA ASP A 168 -23.08 -5.87 -1.56
C ASP A 168 -24.45 -6.45 -1.84
N ARG A 169 -25.44 -5.56 -1.97
CA ARG A 169 -26.80 -5.96 -2.33
C ARG A 169 -26.81 -6.66 -3.69
N THR A 170 -27.33 -7.88 -3.71
CA THR A 170 -27.67 -8.65 -4.91
C THR A 170 -29.20 -8.79 -5.04
N THR A 171 -29.68 -9.41 -6.10
CA THR A 171 -31.12 -9.61 -6.35
C THR A 171 -31.38 -11.05 -6.73
N ASP A 172 -32.34 -11.68 -6.05
CA ASP A 172 -32.80 -13.03 -6.33
C ASP A 172 -34.31 -13.04 -6.67
N ALA A 173 -34.90 -14.24 -6.79
CA ALA A 173 -36.32 -14.39 -7.10
C ALA A 173 -37.27 -13.96 -5.94
N LYS A 174 -36.76 -13.80 -4.72
CA LYS A 174 -37.52 -13.48 -3.50
C LYS A 174 -37.36 -12.02 -3.07
N GLY A 175 -36.38 -11.29 -3.60
CA GLY A 175 -36.19 -9.87 -3.36
C GLY A 175 -34.72 -9.46 -3.39
N PHE A 176 -34.37 -8.48 -2.54
CA PHE A 176 -32.98 -8.12 -2.30
C PHE A 176 -32.38 -9.07 -1.26
N THR A 177 -31.16 -9.52 -1.54
CA THR A 177 -30.25 -10.20 -0.61
C THR A 177 -28.88 -9.52 -0.74
N ASP A 178 -27.83 -10.04 -0.12
CA ASP A 178 -26.46 -9.57 -0.31
C ASP A 178 -25.49 -10.75 -0.53
N ASN A 179 -24.20 -10.46 -0.66
CA ASN A 179 -23.14 -11.45 -0.87
C ASN A 179 -22.40 -11.84 0.42
N GLU A 180 -22.85 -11.39 1.60
CA GLU A 180 -22.23 -11.71 2.89
C GLU A 180 -20.76 -11.26 3.03
N GLU A 181 -20.30 -10.33 2.16
CA GLU A 181 -18.95 -9.76 2.17
C GLU A 181 -18.84 -8.48 3.04
N ASP A 182 -19.58 -8.40 4.14
CA ASP A 182 -19.37 -7.38 5.16
C ASP A 182 -18.18 -7.71 6.06
N GLY A 183 -17.60 -6.67 6.64
CA GLY A 183 -16.41 -6.83 7.47
C GLY A 183 -15.95 -5.53 8.11
N PHE A 184 -14.95 -5.62 8.96
CA PHE A 184 -14.33 -4.45 9.58
C PHE A 184 -12.82 -4.60 9.70
N SER A 185 -12.13 -3.48 9.87
CA SER A 185 -10.72 -3.47 10.24
C SER A 185 -10.38 -2.34 11.21
N LEU A 186 -9.37 -2.54 12.04
CA LEU A 186 -8.86 -1.55 13.00
C LEU A 186 -7.34 -1.66 13.09
N SER A 187 -6.65 -0.52 13.18
CA SER A 187 -5.22 -0.48 13.47
C SER A 187 -4.84 0.72 14.31
N GLY A 188 -3.71 0.58 14.99
CA GLY A 188 -3.04 1.64 15.72
C GLY A 188 -1.53 1.59 15.52
N ILE A 189 -0.92 2.76 15.29
CA ILE A 189 0.53 2.93 15.26
C ILE A 189 0.92 3.93 16.34
N TYR A 190 1.84 3.55 17.21
CA TYR A 190 2.39 4.42 18.24
C TYR A 190 3.87 4.70 17.98
N ALA A 191 4.19 5.98 17.81
CA ALA A 191 5.55 6.46 17.66
C ALA A 191 6.13 6.86 19.03
N PHE A 192 7.24 6.24 19.43
CA PHE A 192 7.88 6.52 20.72
C PHE A 192 8.69 7.81 20.68
N ALA A 193 7.97 8.93 20.64
CA ALA A 193 8.50 10.29 20.62
C ALA A 193 9.68 10.43 19.64
N ASN A 194 10.87 10.82 20.14
CA ASN A 194 12.06 11.04 19.32
C ASN A 194 13.04 9.86 19.36
N THR A 195 12.62 8.67 19.82
CA THR A 195 13.51 7.51 19.90
C THR A 195 13.81 6.91 18.53
N GLY A 196 12.93 7.13 17.55
CA GLY A 196 12.97 6.48 16.24
C GLY A 196 12.26 5.12 16.21
N ILE A 197 11.67 4.68 17.32
CA ILE A 197 10.90 3.43 17.41
C ILE A 197 9.42 3.70 17.12
N GLU A 198 8.83 2.87 16.27
CA GLU A 198 7.40 2.83 15.97
C GLU A 198 6.89 1.40 16.17
N LEU A 199 5.71 1.24 16.78
CA LEU A 199 5.02 -0.04 16.91
C LEU A 199 3.63 0.06 16.31
N GLY A 200 3.25 -0.92 15.50
CA GLY A 200 1.95 -1.03 14.87
C GLY A 200 1.26 -2.35 15.22
N ALA A 201 -0.06 -2.31 15.38
CA ALA A 201 -0.88 -3.50 15.48
C ALA A 201 -2.25 -3.27 14.83
N GLY A 202 -2.86 -4.32 14.30
CA GLY A 202 -4.18 -4.25 13.69
C GLY A 202 -4.84 -5.61 13.57
N TYR A 203 -6.15 -5.58 13.34
CA TYR A 203 -7.01 -6.74 13.15
C TYR A 203 -8.07 -6.44 12.10
N ALA A 204 -8.42 -7.42 11.29
CA ALA A 204 -9.52 -7.36 10.34
C ALA A 204 -10.30 -8.67 10.31
N ASP A 205 -11.56 -8.58 9.92
CA ASP A 205 -12.51 -9.68 9.83
C ASP A 205 -13.46 -9.38 8.67
N GLN A 206 -13.64 -10.34 7.77
CA GLN A 206 -14.55 -10.25 6.64
C GLN A 206 -15.01 -11.64 6.22
N ASN A 207 -16.33 -11.84 6.17
CA ASN A 207 -16.95 -13.13 5.86
C ASN A 207 -16.34 -14.26 6.74
N ASP A 208 -15.90 -15.36 6.14
CA ASP A 208 -15.29 -16.52 6.81
C ASP A 208 -13.76 -16.37 7.01
N SER A 209 -13.23 -15.14 7.05
CA SER A 209 -11.79 -14.89 7.18
C SER A 209 -11.46 -13.79 8.17
N ASP A 210 -10.36 -13.97 8.91
CA ASP A 210 -9.81 -12.97 9.81
C ASP A 210 -8.28 -12.87 9.72
N GLU A 211 -7.74 -11.74 10.16
CA GLU A 211 -6.30 -11.53 10.22
C GLU A 211 -5.88 -10.53 11.28
N PHE A 212 -4.64 -10.65 11.74
CA PHE A 212 -3.96 -9.65 12.54
C PHE A 212 -2.54 -9.39 12.05
N MET A 213 -2.05 -8.19 12.31
CA MET A 213 -0.68 -7.78 12.03
C MET A 213 -0.01 -7.17 13.25
N LEU A 214 1.28 -7.46 13.41
CA LEU A 214 2.17 -6.83 14.38
C LEU A 214 3.43 -6.33 13.67
N ALA A 215 3.66 -5.02 13.76
CA ALA A 215 4.77 -4.37 13.10
C ALA A 215 5.63 -3.57 14.08
N ALA A 216 6.94 -3.53 13.83
CA ALA A 216 7.88 -2.70 14.57
C ALA A 216 8.94 -2.13 13.64
N ALA A 217 9.28 -0.86 13.81
CA ALA A 217 10.33 -0.20 13.05
C ALA A 217 11.27 0.60 13.97
N TYR A 218 12.51 0.74 13.50
CA TYR A 218 13.53 1.57 14.13
C TYR A 218 14.31 2.38 13.10
N SER A 219 14.25 3.70 13.24
CA SER A 219 15.02 4.65 12.43
C SER A 219 16.15 5.27 13.24
N VAL A 220 17.38 5.18 12.74
CA VAL A 220 18.57 5.76 13.39
C VAL A 220 19.59 6.27 12.38
N GLY A 221 19.87 7.58 12.42
CA GLY A 221 20.72 8.21 11.41
C GLY A 221 20.12 8.03 10.01
N ASP A 222 20.92 7.47 9.10
CA ASP A 222 20.48 7.16 7.73
C ASP A 222 19.98 5.71 7.57
N PHE A 223 19.84 4.96 8.67
CA PHE A 223 19.35 3.58 8.68
C PHE A 223 17.88 3.48 9.08
N TYR A 224 17.21 2.50 8.48
CA TYR A 224 15.87 2.03 8.84
C TYR A 224 15.86 0.51 8.91
N PHE A 225 15.20 -0.03 9.94
CA PHE A 225 14.95 -1.46 10.09
C PHE A 225 13.50 -1.68 10.50
N ALA A 226 12.86 -2.70 9.95
CA ALA A 226 11.51 -3.06 10.34
C ALA A 226 11.25 -4.55 10.24
N GLY A 227 10.23 -4.99 10.96
CA GLY A 227 9.62 -6.30 10.78
C GLY A 227 8.11 -6.20 10.88
N ASN A 228 7.43 -7.07 10.12
CA ASN A 228 5.99 -7.24 10.16
C ASN A 228 5.67 -8.75 10.23
N TYR A 229 4.72 -9.10 11.10
CA TYR A 229 4.16 -10.44 11.19
C TYR A 229 2.67 -10.38 10.89
N THR A 230 2.20 -11.25 10.01
CA THR A 230 0.80 -11.44 9.68
C THR A 230 0.38 -12.84 10.11
N GLY A 231 -0.70 -12.96 10.87
CA GLY A 231 -1.41 -14.22 11.09
C GLY A 231 -2.84 -14.07 10.59
N ALA A 232 -3.34 -15.03 9.82
CA ALA A 232 -4.68 -14.98 9.27
C ALA A 232 -5.29 -16.38 9.17
N ASP A 233 -6.60 -16.48 9.38
CA ASP A 233 -7.39 -17.65 9.04
C ASP A 233 -8.20 -17.26 7.79
N VAL A 234 -7.93 -17.91 6.65
CA VAL A 234 -8.52 -17.55 5.36
C VAL A 234 -9.39 -18.66 4.80
N ASP A 235 -10.52 -18.31 4.19
CA ASP A 235 -11.36 -19.29 3.48
C ASP A 235 -10.73 -19.68 2.14
N VAL A 236 -10.40 -20.97 2.01
CA VAL A 236 -9.87 -21.56 0.78
C VAL A 236 -10.84 -22.64 0.30
N ALA A 237 -11.76 -22.21 -0.56
CA ALA A 237 -12.78 -23.07 -1.17
C ALA A 237 -13.77 -23.71 -0.17
N GLY A 238 -14.18 -22.94 0.85
CA GLY A 238 -15.16 -23.34 1.86
C GLY A 238 -14.54 -24.03 3.09
N GLU A 239 -13.22 -23.99 3.24
CA GLU A 239 -12.47 -24.55 4.35
C GLU A 239 -11.50 -23.48 4.87
N SER A 240 -11.46 -23.29 6.19
CA SER A 240 -10.53 -22.38 6.85
C SER A 240 -9.10 -22.92 6.76
N ALA A 241 -8.16 -22.06 6.40
CA ALA A 241 -6.75 -22.36 6.27
C ALA A 241 -5.87 -21.34 7.01
N ASP A 242 -4.92 -21.83 7.81
CA ASP A 242 -4.01 -21.00 8.60
C ASP A 242 -2.92 -20.39 7.69
N TYR A 243 -2.80 -19.07 7.70
CA TYR A 243 -1.74 -18.31 7.02
C TYR A 243 -0.80 -17.62 8.02
N LYS A 244 0.51 -17.70 7.75
CA LYS A 244 1.57 -17.02 8.52
C LYS A 244 2.49 -16.27 7.56
N GLY A 245 2.66 -14.98 7.80
CA GLY A 245 3.50 -14.09 7.02
C GLY A 245 4.60 -13.46 7.87
N TYR A 246 5.83 -13.47 7.38
CA TYR A 246 7.00 -12.87 8.01
C TYR A 246 7.71 -11.95 7.02
N GLU A 247 7.85 -10.68 7.36
CA GLU A 247 8.64 -9.73 6.58
C GLU A 247 9.68 -9.03 7.44
N LEU A 248 10.89 -8.90 6.92
CA LEU A 248 11.98 -8.10 7.48
C LEU A 248 12.49 -7.14 6.43
N ALA A 249 12.70 -5.88 6.80
CA ALA A 249 13.16 -4.84 5.88
C ALA A 249 14.31 -4.03 6.50
N ALA A 250 15.27 -3.65 5.66
CA ALA A 250 16.34 -2.75 6.02
C ALA A 250 16.64 -1.76 4.89
N SER A 251 16.96 -0.52 5.24
CA SER A 251 17.48 0.45 4.27
C SER A 251 18.58 1.34 4.82
N TYR A 252 19.38 1.88 3.88
CA TYR A 252 20.41 2.87 4.15
C TYR A 252 20.34 3.98 3.10
N THR A 253 20.28 5.23 3.55
CA THR A 253 20.29 6.41 2.68
C THR A 253 21.68 7.03 2.58
N MET A 254 22.21 7.09 1.36
CA MET A 254 23.50 7.71 1.04
C MET A 254 23.31 8.87 0.06
N GLY A 255 23.09 10.07 0.59
CA GLY A 255 22.83 11.26 -0.22
C GLY A 255 21.54 11.12 -1.03
N GLN A 256 21.66 11.04 -2.36
CA GLN A 256 20.52 10.83 -3.28
C GLN A 256 20.26 9.35 -3.59
N THR A 257 21.00 8.44 -2.98
CA THR A 257 20.86 6.98 -3.22
C THR A 257 20.26 6.33 -1.99
N VAL A 258 19.28 5.45 -2.19
CA VAL A 258 18.71 4.60 -1.13
C VAL A 258 18.98 3.15 -1.52
N PHE A 259 19.54 2.38 -0.60
CA PHE A 259 19.70 0.94 -0.72
C PHE A 259 18.67 0.27 0.17
N THR A 260 17.96 -0.73 -0.34
CA THR A 260 17.00 -1.50 0.45
C THR A 260 17.20 -3.00 0.28
N SER A 261 16.80 -3.76 1.30
CA SER A 261 16.68 -5.21 1.21
C SER A 261 15.50 -5.67 2.06
N THR A 262 14.79 -6.68 1.56
CA THR A 262 13.71 -7.34 2.29
C THR A 262 13.87 -8.85 2.24
N PHE A 263 13.46 -9.52 3.31
CA PHE A 263 13.21 -10.96 3.34
C PHE A 263 11.73 -11.17 3.63
N ASN A 264 11.06 -11.98 2.82
CA ASN A 264 9.63 -12.23 2.95
C ASN A 264 9.37 -13.74 2.89
N LYS A 265 8.64 -14.28 3.87
CA LYS A 265 8.23 -15.67 3.93
C LYS A 265 6.75 -15.79 4.28
N GLY A 266 5.98 -16.45 3.44
CA GLY A 266 4.55 -16.71 3.66
C GLY A 266 4.27 -18.21 3.63
N GLU A 267 3.47 -18.70 4.57
CA GLU A 267 3.09 -20.10 4.73
C GLU A 267 1.56 -20.20 4.76
N LEU A 268 0.97 -21.17 4.05
CA LEU A 268 -0.44 -21.54 4.12
C LEU A 268 -0.51 -23.03 4.45
N GLU A 269 -1.18 -23.41 5.55
CA GLU A 269 -1.22 -24.80 6.03
C GLU A 269 0.19 -25.42 6.15
N ASP A 270 1.13 -24.64 6.71
CA ASP A 270 2.55 -24.98 6.87
C ASP A 270 3.31 -25.27 5.54
N ALA A 271 2.70 -24.99 4.39
CA ALA A 271 3.36 -25.04 3.09
C ALA A 271 3.82 -23.63 2.67
N ASP A 272 5.08 -23.52 2.28
CA ASP A 272 5.62 -22.24 1.79
C ASP A 272 4.85 -21.81 0.52
N THR A 273 4.32 -20.59 0.56
CA THR A 273 3.66 -19.92 -0.58
C THR A 273 4.58 -18.93 -1.26
N VAL A 274 5.51 -18.35 -0.48
CA VAL A 274 6.58 -17.48 -0.93
C VAL A 274 7.74 -17.55 0.06
N GLU A 275 8.95 -17.57 -0.46
CA GLU A 275 10.17 -17.31 0.29
C GLU A 275 11.13 -16.57 -0.62
N ASN A 276 11.44 -15.32 -0.29
CA ASN A 276 12.34 -14.52 -1.12
C ASN A 276 13.24 -13.59 -0.32
N LEU A 277 14.38 -13.27 -0.94
CA LEU A 277 15.28 -12.21 -0.51
C LEU A 277 15.40 -11.23 -1.67
N ALA A 278 15.06 -9.97 -1.45
CA ALA A 278 15.19 -8.93 -2.46
C ALA A 278 16.19 -7.86 -2.03
N VAL A 279 16.85 -7.27 -3.03
CA VAL A 279 17.73 -6.10 -2.87
C VAL A 279 17.42 -5.06 -3.94
N ASP A 280 17.50 -3.78 -3.60
CA ASP A 280 17.45 -2.72 -4.60
C ASP A 280 18.40 -1.55 -4.32
N VAL A 281 18.61 -0.78 -5.38
CA VAL A 281 19.21 0.55 -5.32
C VAL A 281 18.32 1.52 -6.07
N THR A 282 17.98 2.63 -5.42
CA THR A 282 17.20 3.72 -6.01
C THR A 282 18.00 5.02 -5.96
N TYR A 283 18.16 5.68 -7.10
CA TYR A 283 18.81 6.99 -7.20
C TYR A 283 17.79 8.08 -7.56
N TYR A 284 17.73 9.12 -6.74
CA TYR A 284 16.84 10.27 -6.89
C TYR A 284 17.58 11.42 -7.57
N PHE A 285 17.38 11.60 -8.87
CA PHE A 285 17.94 12.75 -9.61
C PHE A 285 17.31 14.07 -9.16
N LYS A 286 16.02 14.00 -8.84
CA LYS A 286 15.19 15.06 -8.27
C LYS A 286 14.14 14.42 -7.36
N PRO A 287 13.47 15.19 -6.47
CA PRO A 287 12.39 14.66 -5.65
C PRO A 287 11.31 13.91 -6.45
N ASN A 288 11.06 14.33 -7.70
CA ASN A 288 10.06 13.77 -8.59
C ASN A 288 10.62 12.92 -9.74
N PHE A 289 11.92 12.63 -9.76
CA PHE A 289 12.51 11.81 -10.82
C PHE A 289 13.60 10.89 -10.27
N ARG A 290 13.37 9.58 -10.39
CA ARG A 290 14.24 8.53 -9.87
C ARG A 290 14.42 7.38 -10.85
N GLY A 291 15.57 6.72 -10.75
CA GLY A 291 15.81 5.42 -11.38
C GLY A 291 16.12 4.37 -10.33
N TYR A 292 15.78 3.12 -10.60
CA TYR A 292 16.04 2.01 -9.71
C TYR A 292 16.40 0.73 -10.46
N ALA A 293 17.14 -0.13 -9.76
CA ALA A 293 17.40 -1.51 -10.16
C ALA A 293 17.19 -2.40 -8.94
N SER A 294 16.43 -3.48 -9.11
CA SER A 294 16.10 -4.42 -8.05
C SER A 294 16.25 -5.85 -8.53
N TYR A 295 16.70 -6.74 -7.65
CA TYR A 295 16.78 -8.17 -7.91
C TYR A 295 16.10 -8.92 -6.77
N ASN A 296 15.24 -9.88 -7.13
CA ASN A 296 14.57 -10.78 -6.19
C ASN A 296 15.11 -12.20 -6.39
N PHE A 297 15.67 -12.76 -5.34
CA PHE A 297 16.07 -14.17 -5.27
C PHE A 297 14.86 -14.97 -4.79
N ASP A 298 14.33 -15.84 -5.64
CA ASP A 298 13.32 -16.82 -5.25
C ASP A 298 14.01 -17.97 -4.50
N LEU A 299 13.66 -18.15 -3.23
CA LEU A 299 14.27 -19.16 -2.35
C LEU A 299 13.39 -20.42 -2.24
N MET A 300 12.24 -20.44 -2.91
CA MET A 300 11.33 -21.57 -2.92
C MET A 300 11.97 -22.82 -3.53
N ASP A 301 11.90 -23.94 -2.81
CA ASP A 301 12.30 -25.25 -3.32
C ASP A 301 11.18 -25.85 -4.19
N ASN A 302 11.17 -25.48 -5.47
CA ASN A 302 10.19 -25.98 -6.43
C ASN A 302 10.81 -27.06 -7.31
N GLU A 303 10.74 -28.33 -6.89
CA GLU A 303 11.14 -29.45 -7.75
C GLU A 303 10.40 -29.40 -9.11
N GLY A 304 11.14 -29.07 -10.18
CA GLY A 304 10.63 -29.08 -11.55
C GLY A 304 9.92 -27.81 -12.04
N ALA A 305 9.96 -26.71 -11.29
CA ALA A 305 9.54 -25.39 -11.78
C ALA A 305 10.73 -24.55 -12.27
N ASP A 306 10.47 -23.58 -13.15
CA ASP A 306 11.46 -22.61 -13.58
C ASP A 306 11.91 -21.75 -12.38
N GLU A 307 13.23 -21.48 -12.26
CA GLU A 307 13.78 -20.50 -11.32
C GLU A 307 13.09 -19.14 -11.54
N LYS A 308 12.44 -18.58 -10.52
CA LYS A 308 11.63 -17.35 -10.64
C LYS A 308 12.34 -16.09 -10.15
N ASP A 309 13.66 -16.11 -10.13
CA ASP A 309 14.45 -14.92 -9.91
C ASP A 309 14.01 -13.80 -10.88
N GLU A 310 13.86 -12.59 -10.36
CA GLU A 310 13.39 -11.44 -11.13
C GLU A 310 14.35 -10.27 -11.01
N LEU A 311 14.81 -9.78 -12.17
CA LEU A 311 15.45 -8.48 -12.30
C LEU A 311 14.40 -7.44 -12.71
N ALA A 312 14.33 -6.33 -11.98
CA ALA A 312 13.52 -5.19 -12.32
C ALA A 312 14.39 -3.94 -12.53
N LEU A 313 14.19 -3.25 -13.65
CA LEU A 313 14.79 -1.94 -13.92
C LEU A 313 13.68 -0.91 -14.12
N GLY A 314 13.80 0.25 -13.50
CA GLY A 314 12.76 1.27 -13.63
C GLY A 314 13.25 2.70 -13.64
N LEU A 315 12.43 3.55 -14.27
CA LEU A 315 12.51 5.00 -14.25
C LEU A 315 11.13 5.55 -13.94
N ARG A 316 11.05 6.37 -12.90
CA ARG A 316 9.78 6.93 -12.40
C ARG A 316 9.86 8.45 -12.38
N TYR A 317 8.90 9.06 -13.06
CA TYR A 317 8.60 10.49 -12.98
C TYR A 317 7.28 10.66 -12.22
N ASP A 318 7.28 11.49 -11.18
CA ASP A 318 6.09 11.88 -10.41
C ASP A 318 5.59 13.26 -10.88
N PHE A 319 4.28 13.39 -11.12
CA PHE A 319 3.65 14.59 -11.71
C PHE A 319 3.45 15.76 -10.74
#